data_AF-A0A9P9DVY0-F1
#
_entry.id   AF-A0A9P9DVY0-F1
#
_cell.length_a   1.000
_cell.length_b   1.000
_cell.length_c   1.000
_cell.angle_alpha   90.00
_cell.angle_beta   90.00
_cell.angle_gamma   90.00
#
_symmetry.space_group_name_H-M   'P 1'
#
loop_
_entity.id
_entity.type
_entity.pdbx_description
1 polymer ?
#
loop_
_entity_poly.entity_id
_entity_poly.type
_entity_poly.pdbx_seq_one_letter_code
_entity_poly.pdbx_strand_id
1 'polypeptide(L)'
;MIGSLESPYPLKSASDIELQKLPQAPWKWKICESCHNGETCAQSTCSWRLSARLQTFFDFYKKITSSYLPELRRPSAPALSHHDLLDIVNLLRANPNMKRSDLTGEYFSAREKLRPISDQHRAINLVVRVMCMINCFAKNQPSGLLELGTQPVQWHSDKSFAEFISGAFPQTNMGNLRVRDNSGKIRDIKSAISARKLRKRIDATNGIVEIYYYTSVLRENLMASQALHSPHSFDHSISAGNIPRQIPLEALDSVRQILFPFDSESNQILRNLVSKESFDPDCLKYDSAIYRKEGEEEVTYSYFGTRLIQLFEELEDPSPRGLLGKWFQLKSGARYVMMATHIGVTIAIILGILGLAVGIF
;
A
#
# COMPACT_ATOMS: atom_id res chain seq x y z
N MET A 1 45.52 9.04 -15.97
CA MET A 1 44.27 8.41 -16.46
C MET A 1 43.36 8.20 -15.26
N ILE A 2 42.43 9.14 -15.03
CA ILE A 2 41.43 9.02 -13.98
C ILE A 2 40.33 8.14 -14.57
N GLY A 3 40.31 6.86 -14.20
CA GLY A 3 39.25 5.94 -14.61
C GLY A 3 37.91 6.52 -14.17
N SER A 4 36.96 6.55 -15.11
CA SER A 4 35.54 6.85 -14.86
C SER A 4 35.10 6.17 -13.56
N LEU A 5 34.84 6.96 -12.52
CA LEU A 5 34.20 6.47 -11.30
C LEU A 5 32.81 5.97 -11.69
N GLU A 6 32.65 4.64 -11.78
CA GLU A 6 31.34 4.02 -11.92
C GLU A 6 30.41 4.59 -10.84
N SER A 7 29.20 4.99 -11.26
CA SER A 7 28.19 5.54 -10.36
C SER A 7 28.00 4.61 -9.14
N PRO A 8 27.99 5.14 -7.90
CA PRO A 8 27.76 4.31 -6.71
C PRO A 8 26.35 3.70 -6.67
N TYR A 9 25.46 4.14 -7.56
CA TYR A 9 24.09 3.66 -7.73
C TYR A 9 24.02 2.77 -8.98
N PRO A 10 24.12 1.44 -8.86
CA PRO A 10 24.17 0.52 -10.00
C PRO A 10 22.83 0.43 -10.75
N LEU A 11 21.73 0.86 -10.14
CA LEU A 11 20.37 0.83 -10.71
C LEU A 11 19.83 2.22 -11.03
N LYS A 12 20.71 3.22 -11.15
CA LYS A 12 20.34 4.63 -11.41
C LYS A 12 19.67 4.81 -12.76
N SER A 13 20.14 4.09 -13.77
CA SER A 13 19.64 4.15 -15.14
C SER A 13 19.11 2.79 -15.54
N ALA A 14 17.82 2.73 -15.84
CA ALA A 14 17.20 1.59 -16.49
C ALA A 14 17.08 1.88 -18.00
N SER A 15 17.61 1.00 -18.82
CA SER A 15 17.45 1.01 -20.27
C SER A 15 16.03 0.60 -20.69
N ASP A 16 15.63 0.99 -21.90
CA ASP A 16 14.31 0.61 -22.43
C ASP A 16 14.15 -0.91 -22.55
N ILE A 17 15.23 -1.64 -22.85
CA ILE A 17 15.25 -3.10 -22.88
C ILE A 17 14.94 -3.69 -21.49
N GLU A 18 15.48 -3.11 -20.42
CA GLU A 18 15.19 -3.56 -19.06
C GLU A 18 13.74 -3.24 -18.66
N LEU A 19 13.23 -2.07 -19.06
CA LEU A 19 11.82 -1.71 -18.83
C LEU A 19 10.86 -2.62 -19.60
N GLN A 20 11.24 -3.08 -20.79
CA GLN A 20 10.46 -4.08 -21.54
C GLN A 20 10.43 -5.46 -20.87
N LYS A 21 11.50 -5.84 -20.16
CA LYS A 21 11.54 -7.11 -19.41
C LYS A 21 10.74 -7.04 -18.11
N LEU A 22 10.60 -5.83 -17.53
CA LEU A 22 9.93 -5.62 -16.26
C LEU A 22 8.50 -6.17 -16.19
N PRO A 23 7.59 -5.97 -17.17
CA PRO A 23 6.24 -6.54 -17.13
C PRO A 23 6.19 -8.03 -17.52
N GLN A 24 7.25 -8.58 -18.12
CA GLN A 24 7.32 -10.00 -18.47
C GLN A 24 7.45 -10.87 -17.20
N ALA A 25 8.27 -10.43 -16.24
CA ALA A 25 8.50 -11.18 -15.01
C ALA A 25 7.27 -11.31 -14.09
N PRO A 26 6.47 -10.26 -13.79
CA PRO A 26 5.27 -10.34 -12.95
C PRO A 26 4.00 -10.73 -13.72
N TRP A 27 3.87 -10.38 -15.00
CA TRP A 27 2.60 -10.54 -15.75
C TRP A 27 2.70 -11.40 -16.99
N LYS A 28 3.87 -11.99 -17.28
CA LYS A 28 4.09 -12.87 -18.44
C LYS A 28 3.71 -12.21 -19.78
N TRP A 29 3.93 -10.90 -19.87
CA TRP A 29 3.71 -10.15 -21.10
C TRP A 29 4.45 -10.79 -22.27
N LYS A 30 3.77 -10.91 -23.41
CA LYS A 30 4.36 -11.38 -24.66
C LYS A 30 4.69 -10.17 -25.52
N ILE A 31 5.98 -9.92 -25.72
CA ILE A 31 6.48 -8.81 -26.51
C ILE A 31 6.97 -9.37 -27.85
N CYS A 32 6.54 -8.76 -28.95
CA CYS A 32 6.98 -9.17 -30.27
C CYS A 32 8.39 -8.65 -30.58
N GLU A 33 9.05 -9.30 -31.54
CA GLU A 33 10.44 -9.00 -31.92
C GLU A 33 10.61 -7.54 -32.40
N SER A 34 9.66 -7.02 -33.19
CA SER A 34 9.65 -5.60 -33.60
C SER A 34 9.66 -4.64 -32.40
N CYS A 35 8.87 -4.92 -31.35
CA CYS A 35 8.89 -4.08 -30.15
C CYS A 35 10.19 -4.21 -29.37
N HIS A 36 10.80 -5.39 -29.34
CA HIS A 36 12.12 -5.58 -28.76
C HIS A 36 13.20 -4.73 -29.45
N ASN A 37 13.07 -4.55 -30.76
CA ASN A 37 13.98 -3.75 -31.57
C ASN A 37 13.63 -2.24 -31.58
N GLY A 38 12.56 -1.82 -30.90
CA GLY A 38 12.11 -0.42 -30.87
C GLY A 38 11.32 0.03 -32.12
N GLU A 39 10.85 -0.92 -32.94
CA GLU A 39 10.07 -0.66 -34.14
C GLU A 39 8.56 -0.52 -33.85
N THR A 40 7.82 -0.04 -34.85
CA THR A 40 6.36 0.11 -34.75
C THR A 40 5.67 -1.26 -34.64
N CYS A 41 4.84 -1.45 -33.61
CA CYS A 41 4.16 -2.71 -33.38
C CYS A 41 2.98 -2.93 -34.37
N ALA A 42 3.06 -3.95 -35.21
CA ALA A 42 1.96 -4.37 -36.07
C ALA A 42 1.07 -5.48 -35.46
N GLN A 43 1.53 -6.16 -34.40
CA GLN A 43 0.85 -7.34 -33.86
C GLN A 43 -0.23 -6.96 -32.84
N SER A 44 -1.45 -7.49 -33.00
CA SER A 44 -2.56 -7.29 -32.07
C SER A 44 -2.37 -8.00 -30.72
N THR A 45 -1.58 -9.07 -30.69
CA THR A 45 -1.32 -9.90 -29.51
C THR A 45 -0.14 -9.40 -28.67
N CYS A 46 0.59 -8.38 -29.11
CA CYS A 46 1.74 -7.85 -28.39
C CYS A 46 1.30 -6.99 -27.21
N SER A 47 1.63 -7.43 -25.98
CA SER A 47 1.28 -6.72 -24.75
C SER A 47 1.97 -5.36 -24.63
N TRP A 48 3.12 -5.17 -25.30
CA TRP A 48 3.88 -3.91 -25.26
C TRP A 48 3.09 -2.70 -25.78
N ARG A 49 2.05 -2.91 -26.60
CA ARG A 49 1.14 -1.84 -27.02
C ARG A 49 0.41 -1.17 -25.85
N LEU A 50 0.30 -1.85 -24.71
CA LEU A 50 -0.31 -1.34 -23.49
C LEU A 50 0.71 -0.64 -22.57
N SER A 51 2.00 -0.62 -22.92
CA SER A 51 3.08 -0.05 -22.10
C SER A 51 2.86 1.41 -21.71
N ALA A 52 2.25 2.22 -22.60
CA ALA A 52 1.94 3.61 -22.32
C ALA A 52 1.03 3.79 -21.08
N ARG A 53 0.20 2.79 -20.77
CA ARG A 53 -0.64 2.80 -19.55
C ARG A 53 0.14 2.55 -18.28
N LEU A 54 1.31 1.93 -18.38
CA LEU A 54 2.20 1.60 -17.26
C LEU A 54 3.29 2.65 -17.05
N GLN A 55 3.21 3.82 -17.70
CA GLN A 55 4.24 4.85 -17.56
C GLN A 55 4.47 5.24 -16.09
N THR A 56 3.41 5.43 -15.31
CA THR A 56 3.50 5.75 -13.87
C THR A 56 4.18 4.63 -13.08
N PHE A 57 4.01 3.37 -13.48
CA PHE A 57 4.72 2.23 -12.89
C PHE A 57 6.21 2.22 -13.27
N PHE A 58 6.55 2.51 -14.53
CA PHE A 58 7.95 2.63 -14.94
C PHE A 58 8.67 3.79 -14.25
N ASP A 59 7.98 4.91 -14.04
CA ASP A 59 8.52 6.06 -13.29
C ASP A 59 8.71 5.70 -11.82
N PHE A 60 7.76 4.98 -11.22
CA PHE A 60 7.92 4.41 -9.88
C PHE A 60 9.15 3.51 -9.79
N TYR A 61 9.29 2.56 -10.73
CA TYR A 61 10.44 1.65 -10.79
C TYR A 61 11.76 2.42 -10.82
N LYS A 62 11.92 3.35 -11.79
CA LYS A 62 13.12 4.19 -11.91
C LYS A 62 13.39 4.97 -10.62
N LYS A 63 12.35 5.55 -10.00
CA LYS A 63 12.47 6.31 -8.75
C LYS A 63 12.98 5.43 -7.61
N ILE A 64 12.42 4.23 -7.41
CA ILE A 64 12.81 3.40 -6.27
C ILE A 64 14.15 2.70 -6.49
N THR A 65 14.45 2.25 -7.72
CA THR A 65 15.72 1.57 -8.00
C THR A 65 16.90 2.54 -8.01
N SER A 66 16.71 3.79 -8.47
CA SER A 66 17.79 4.78 -8.50
C SER A 66 18.34 5.15 -7.12
N SER A 67 17.55 4.92 -6.06
CA SER A 67 17.99 5.11 -4.66
C SER A 67 18.75 3.92 -4.07
N TYR A 68 18.89 2.81 -4.81
CA TYR A 68 19.58 1.62 -4.33
C TYR A 68 21.07 1.88 -4.15
N LEU A 69 21.52 1.85 -2.89
CA LEU A 69 22.92 1.98 -2.52
C LEU A 69 23.45 0.62 -2.01
N PRO A 70 24.31 -0.07 -2.78
CA PRO A 70 24.88 -1.33 -2.35
C PRO A 70 25.87 -1.11 -1.20
N GLU A 71 25.86 -2.02 -0.24
CA GLU A 71 26.94 -2.08 0.75
C GLU A 71 28.08 -2.92 0.17
N LEU A 72 29.15 -2.23 -0.19
CA LEU A 72 30.30 -2.85 -0.84
C LEU A 72 31.41 -3.08 0.20
N ARG A 73 31.80 -4.34 0.41
CA ARG A 73 33.08 -4.70 1.04
C ARG A 73 34.03 -5.09 -0.08
N ARG A 74 35.01 -4.23 -0.42
CA ARG A 74 35.96 -4.54 -1.51
C ARG A 74 36.56 -5.94 -1.31
N PRO A 75 36.57 -6.82 -2.33
CA PRO A 75 36.22 -6.63 -3.74
C PRO A 75 34.80 -7.14 -4.13
N SER A 76 33.77 -6.87 -3.33
CA SER A 76 32.39 -7.31 -3.59
C SER A 76 31.72 -6.54 -4.72
N ALA A 77 30.96 -7.24 -5.56
CA ALA A 77 30.01 -6.64 -6.50
C ALA A 77 28.67 -6.31 -5.79
N PRO A 78 27.85 -5.35 -6.29
CA PRO A 78 26.56 -5.02 -5.70
C PRO A 78 25.63 -6.23 -5.65
N ALA A 79 24.71 -6.28 -4.66
CA ALA A 79 23.75 -7.38 -4.56
C ALA A 79 22.64 -7.40 -5.61
N LEU A 80 22.50 -6.34 -6.40
CA LEU A 80 21.40 -6.21 -7.32
C LEU A 80 21.84 -5.48 -8.59
N SER A 81 21.54 -6.10 -9.73
CA SER A 81 21.41 -5.50 -11.06
C SER A 81 19.93 -5.50 -11.48
N HIS A 82 19.58 -4.81 -12.57
CA HIS A 82 18.21 -4.89 -13.11
C HIS A 82 17.85 -6.31 -13.55
N HIS A 83 18.81 -7.09 -14.04
CA HIS A 83 18.61 -8.51 -14.34
C HIS A 83 18.37 -9.33 -13.07
N ASP A 84 19.21 -9.12 -12.04
CA ASP A 84 19.10 -9.83 -10.76
C ASP A 84 17.70 -9.61 -10.15
N LEU A 85 17.17 -8.39 -10.26
CA LEU A 85 15.84 -8.03 -9.77
C LEU A 85 14.76 -8.91 -10.40
N LEU A 86 14.79 -9.08 -11.72
CA LEU A 86 13.82 -9.87 -12.46
C LEU A 86 13.94 -11.37 -12.15
N ASP A 87 15.16 -11.87 -11.96
CA ASP A 87 15.38 -13.26 -11.58
C ASP A 87 14.79 -13.56 -10.20
N ILE A 88 14.95 -12.65 -9.24
CA ILE A 88 14.34 -12.78 -7.91
C ILE A 88 12.81 -12.72 -8.00
N VAL A 89 12.23 -11.86 -8.85
CA VAL A 89 10.78 -11.85 -9.11
C VAL A 89 10.32 -13.22 -9.59
N ASN A 90 11.01 -13.80 -10.57
CA ASN A 90 10.67 -15.12 -11.11
C ASN A 90 10.80 -16.22 -10.05
N LEU A 91 11.85 -16.17 -9.22
CA LEU A 91 12.07 -17.12 -8.13
C LEU A 91 10.94 -17.05 -7.08
N LEU A 92 10.55 -15.85 -6.67
CA LEU A 92 9.43 -15.63 -5.72
C LEU A 92 8.11 -16.16 -6.26
N ARG A 93 7.84 -15.96 -7.56
CA ARG A 93 6.62 -16.44 -8.20
C ARG A 93 6.59 -17.96 -8.34
N ALA A 94 7.72 -18.56 -8.67
CA ALA A 94 7.84 -20.02 -8.81
C ALA A 94 7.68 -20.71 -7.45
N ASN A 95 8.16 -20.08 -6.37
CA ASN A 95 8.21 -20.68 -5.04
C ASN A 95 7.61 -19.74 -3.95
N PRO A 96 6.30 -19.43 -3.99
CA PRO A 96 5.68 -18.49 -3.05
C PRO A 96 5.75 -18.97 -1.58
N ASN A 97 5.86 -20.28 -1.37
CA ASN A 97 5.93 -20.94 -0.06
C ASN A 97 7.36 -21.09 0.47
N MET A 98 8.36 -20.71 -0.30
CA MET A 98 9.75 -20.72 0.14
C MET A 98 9.96 -19.64 1.19
N LYS A 99 10.61 -20.00 2.31
CA LYS A 99 10.93 -19.04 3.37
C LYS A 99 11.91 -18.00 2.85
N ARG A 100 11.82 -16.79 3.41
CA ARG A 100 12.74 -15.70 3.05
C ARG A 100 14.21 -16.08 3.26
N SER A 101 14.55 -16.78 4.34
CA SER A 101 15.92 -17.26 4.60
C SER A 101 16.43 -18.17 3.50
N ASP A 102 15.57 -19.11 3.10
CA ASP A 102 15.93 -20.17 2.16
C ASP A 102 16.06 -19.58 0.75
N LEU A 103 15.15 -18.68 0.37
CA LEU A 103 15.22 -17.92 -0.87
C LEU A 103 16.46 -17.02 -0.96
N THR A 104 16.80 -16.34 0.13
CA THR A 104 18.01 -15.51 0.21
C THR A 104 19.24 -16.41 0.07
N GLY A 105 19.26 -17.54 0.77
CA GLY A 105 20.31 -18.54 0.69
C GLY A 105 20.47 -19.10 -0.73
N GLU A 106 19.41 -19.61 -1.32
CA GLU A 106 19.40 -20.23 -2.66
C GLU A 106 19.92 -19.26 -3.73
N TYR A 107 19.39 -18.03 -3.75
CA TYR A 107 19.74 -17.06 -4.79
C TYR A 107 21.17 -16.54 -4.68
N PHE A 108 21.62 -16.22 -3.45
CA PHE A 108 22.94 -15.59 -3.26
C PHE A 108 24.07 -16.60 -3.03
N SER A 109 23.79 -17.83 -2.55
CA SER A 109 24.83 -18.86 -2.39
C SER A 109 25.27 -19.46 -3.71
N ALA A 110 24.44 -19.41 -4.75
CA ALA A 110 24.78 -19.82 -6.10
C ALA A 110 25.80 -18.87 -6.80
N ARG A 111 26.14 -17.74 -6.18
CA ARG A 111 27.02 -16.71 -6.77
C ARG A 111 28.45 -16.84 -6.26
N GLU A 112 29.41 -16.64 -7.16
CA GLU A 112 30.85 -16.75 -6.87
C GLU A 112 31.36 -15.75 -5.82
N LYS A 113 30.71 -14.58 -5.66
CA LYS A 113 31.15 -13.51 -4.75
C LYS A 113 30.21 -13.39 -3.56
N LEU A 114 30.78 -13.48 -2.36
CA LEU A 114 30.10 -13.19 -1.10
C LEU A 114 29.63 -11.74 -1.06
N ARG A 115 28.33 -11.55 -0.87
CA ARG A 115 27.68 -10.24 -0.72
C ARG A 115 27.30 -10.02 0.74
N PRO A 116 27.43 -8.81 1.30
CA PRO A 116 27.01 -8.57 2.68
C PRO A 116 25.53 -8.93 2.89
N ILE A 117 25.23 -9.63 3.99
CA ILE A 117 23.87 -10.12 4.31
C ILE A 117 22.85 -8.97 4.36
N SER A 118 23.28 -7.81 4.87
CA SER A 118 22.49 -6.58 4.86
C SER A 118 22.09 -6.12 3.45
N ASP A 119 23.01 -6.25 2.47
CA ASP A 119 22.76 -5.90 1.07
C ASP A 119 21.80 -6.89 0.40
N GLN A 120 21.97 -8.18 0.68
CA GLN A 120 21.05 -9.22 0.23
C GLN A 120 19.62 -8.93 0.70
N HIS A 121 19.43 -8.58 1.98
CA HIS A 121 18.11 -8.25 2.51
C HIS A 121 17.52 -6.97 1.91
N ARG A 122 18.33 -5.92 1.67
CA ARG A 122 17.87 -4.70 0.98
C ARG A 122 17.44 -5.01 -0.46
N ALA A 123 18.21 -5.84 -1.16
CA ALA A 123 17.91 -6.27 -2.51
C ALA A 123 16.54 -6.99 -2.58
N ILE A 124 16.31 -7.98 -1.72
CA ILE A 124 15.01 -8.67 -1.65
C ILE A 124 13.86 -7.70 -1.31
N ASN A 125 14.07 -6.76 -0.39
CA ASN A 125 13.03 -5.78 -0.04
C ASN A 125 12.68 -4.88 -1.22
N LEU A 126 13.68 -4.44 -1.98
CA LEU A 126 13.48 -3.64 -3.18
C LEU A 126 12.72 -4.43 -4.26
N VAL A 127 13.05 -5.71 -4.44
CA VAL A 127 12.35 -6.60 -5.38
C VAL A 127 10.86 -6.72 -5.02
N VAL A 128 10.53 -7.01 -3.76
CA VAL A 128 9.12 -7.10 -3.32
C VAL A 128 8.40 -5.77 -3.49
N ARG A 129 9.10 -4.65 -3.21
CA ARG A 129 8.53 -3.31 -3.43
C ARG A 129 8.26 -3.04 -4.91
N VAL A 130 9.12 -3.46 -5.83
CA VAL A 130 8.86 -3.36 -7.27
C VAL A 130 7.70 -4.27 -7.69
N MET A 131 7.71 -5.52 -7.24
CA MET A 131 6.78 -6.57 -7.66
C MET A 131 5.34 -6.33 -7.19
N CYS A 132 5.17 -5.92 -5.93
CA CYS A 132 3.85 -5.82 -5.29
C CYS A 132 3.50 -4.40 -4.84
N MET A 133 4.44 -3.44 -4.94
CA MET A 133 4.25 -2.07 -4.44
C MET A 133 3.97 -1.99 -2.93
N ILE A 134 4.47 -2.97 -2.17
CA ILE A 134 4.37 -3.04 -0.71
C ILE A 134 5.75 -2.74 -0.13
N ASN A 135 5.81 -1.83 0.84
CA ASN A 135 7.04 -1.58 1.59
C ASN A 135 7.25 -2.69 2.62
N CYS A 136 8.41 -3.34 2.60
CA CYS A 136 8.79 -4.35 3.57
C CYS A 136 10.20 -4.14 4.12
N PHE A 137 10.47 -4.71 5.29
CA PHE A 137 11.81 -4.69 5.89
C PHE A 137 12.14 -6.03 6.58
N ALA A 138 13.44 -6.30 6.75
CA ALA A 138 13.93 -7.48 7.46
C ALA A 138 14.23 -7.17 8.94
N LYS A 139 14.11 -8.18 9.81
CA LYS A 139 14.51 -8.07 11.23
C LYS A 139 15.97 -7.62 11.31
N ASN A 140 16.27 -6.63 12.16
CA ASN A 140 17.59 -6.00 12.36
C ASN A 140 18.07 -5.00 11.28
N GLN A 141 17.22 -4.61 10.31
CA GLN A 141 17.48 -3.39 9.55
C GLN A 141 16.96 -2.17 10.31
N PRO A 142 17.66 -1.02 10.28
CA PRO A 142 17.12 0.21 10.87
C PRO A 142 15.75 0.47 10.27
N SER A 143 14.73 0.64 11.12
CA SER A 143 13.39 1.00 10.70
C SER A 143 13.47 2.33 9.95
N GLY A 144 13.41 2.26 8.63
CA GLY A 144 13.19 3.45 7.80
C GLY A 144 11.78 3.91 8.09
N LEU A 145 11.62 4.74 9.13
CA LEU A 145 10.40 5.50 9.33
C LEU A 145 10.24 6.31 8.04
N LEU A 146 9.27 5.94 7.20
CA LEU A 146 8.97 6.72 6.01
C LEU A 146 8.59 8.13 6.49
N GLU A 147 8.97 9.15 5.73
CA GLU A 147 8.69 10.57 6.03
C GLU A 147 7.18 10.85 6.25
N LEU A 148 6.32 9.88 5.92
CA LEU A 148 4.86 9.91 6.00
C LEU A 148 4.25 9.09 7.16
N GLY A 149 5.07 8.45 8.02
CA GLY A 149 4.58 7.82 9.25
C GLY A 149 3.99 6.41 9.11
N THR A 150 4.01 5.80 7.93
CA THR A 150 3.65 4.38 7.74
C THR A 150 4.86 3.48 8.01
N GLN A 151 4.73 2.57 8.98
CA GLN A 151 5.76 1.56 9.23
C GLN A 151 5.69 0.48 8.14
N PRO A 152 6.80 0.14 7.47
CA PRO A 152 6.82 -0.96 6.50
C PRO A 152 6.42 -2.28 7.18
N VAL A 153 5.82 -3.21 6.43
CA VAL A 153 5.43 -4.52 6.99
C VAL A 153 6.69 -5.37 7.19
N GLN A 154 6.87 -5.94 8.38
CA GLN A 154 8.02 -6.79 8.65
C GLN A 154 7.88 -8.13 7.91
N TRP A 155 8.88 -8.48 7.10
CA TRP A 155 8.98 -9.82 6.52
C TRP A 155 10.05 -10.62 7.25
N HIS A 156 9.60 -11.49 8.15
CA HIS A 156 10.48 -12.33 8.95
C HIS A 156 11.20 -13.39 8.11
N SER A 157 12.40 -13.78 8.52
CA SER A 157 13.25 -14.74 7.80
C SER A 157 12.62 -16.12 7.67
N ASP A 158 11.86 -16.54 8.68
CA ASP A 158 11.17 -17.83 8.77
C ASP A 158 9.83 -17.86 8.02
N LYS A 159 9.37 -16.72 7.51
CA LYS A 159 8.10 -16.58 6.80
C LYS A 159 8.30 -16.66 5.30
N SER A 160 7.40 -17.38 4.64
CA SER A 160 7.31 -17.42 3.18
C SER A 160 6.78 -16.11 2.61
N PHE A 161 6.89 -15.95 1.29
CA PHE A 161 6.31 -14.80 0.60
C PHE A 161 4.78 -14.81 0.68
N ALA A 162 4.16 -15.99 0.58
CA ALA A 162 2.72 -16.15 0.76
C ALA A 162 2.23 -15.72 2.15
N GLU A 163 2.90 -16.19 3.22
CA GLU A 163 2.57 -15.76 4.58
C GLU A 163 2.77 -14.25 4.79
N PHE A 164 3.81 -13.66 4.18
CA PHE A 164 4.04 -12.22 4.23
C PHE A 164 2.90 -11.43 3.59
N ILE A 165 2.45 -11.82 2.38
CA ILE A 165 1.31 -11.16 1.71
C ILE A 165 0.02 -11.35 2.52
N SER A 166 -0.22 -12.54 3.06
CA SER A 166 -1.37 -12.78 3.95
C SER A 166 -1.33 -11.94 5.23
N GLY A 167 -0.14 -11.67 5.77
CA GLY A 167 0.04 -10.79 6.92
C GLY A 167 -0.14 -9.31 6.57
N ALA A 168 0.28 -8.88 5.37
CA ALA A 168 0.13 -7.51 4.89
C ALA A 168 -1.34 -7.15 4.57
N PHE A 169 -2.13 -8.16 4.17
CA PHE A 169 -3.56 -8.05 3.90
C PHE A 169 -4.33 -9.10 4.72
N PRO A 170 -4.55 -8.83 6.01
CA PRO A 170 -5.29 -9.76 6.86
C PRO A 170 -6.75 -9.87 6.38
N GLN A 171 -7.24 -11.10 6.26
CA GLN A 171 -8.61 -11.35 5.85
C GLN A 171 -9.55 -11.15 7.04
N THR A 172 -10.53 -10.27 6.88
CA THR A 172 -11.60 -10.00 7.84
C THR A 172 -12.92 -10.15 7.12
N ASN A 173 -13.81 -11.02 7.61
CA ASN A 173 -15.06 -11.31 6.92
C ASN A 173 -16.09 -10.19 7.17
N MET A 174 -15.87 -9.02 6.56
CA MET A 174 -16.69 -7.81 6.74
C MET A 174 -17.84 -7.69 5.71
N GLY A 175 -17.91 -8.61 4.75
CA GLY A 175 -19.01 -8.68 3.77
C GLY A 175 -19.19 -7.39 2.96
N ASN A 176 -20.44 -6.89 2.90
CA ASN A 176 -20.84 -5.78 2.03
C ASN A 176 -20.76 -4.39 2.70
N LEU A 177 -19.94 -4.23 3.75
CA LEU A 177 -19.70 -2.93 4.42
C LEU A 177 -20.97 -2.24 4.92
N ARG A 178 -21.82 -3.00 5.62
CA ARG A 178 -23.05 -2.50 6.21
C ARG A 178 -22.91 -2.44 7.72
N VAL A 179 -23.11 -1.26 8.29
CA VAL A 179 -23.01 -1.02 9.75
C VAL A 179 -24.41 -0.74 10.29
N ARG A 180 -24.72 -1.25 11.48
CA ARG A 180 -25.98 -0.96 12.17
C ARG A 180 -25.79 0.28 13.04
N ASP A 181 -26.65 1.28 12.87
CA ASP A 181 -26.63 2.47 13.71
C ASP A 181 -27.28 2.23 15.09
N ASN A 182 -27.17 3.20 16.00
CA ASN A 182 -27.76 3.15 17.34
C ASN A 182 -29.29 3.03 17.35
N SER A 183 -29.96 3.27 16.21
CA SER A 183 -31.41 3.09 16.03
C SER A 183 -31.77 1.71 15.46
N GLY A 184 -30.78 0.87 15.20
CA GLY A 184 -30.95 -0.47 14.63
C GLY A 184 -31.05 -0.48 13.10
N LYS A 185 -30.95 0.66 12.41
CA LYS A 185 -31.02 0.74 10.95
C LYS A 185 -29.67 0.39 10.32
N ILE A 186 -29.73 -0.29 9.18
CA ILE A 186 -28.54 -0.65 8.41
C ILE A 186 -28.14 0.53 7.54
N ARG A 187 -26.92 1.02 7.72
CA ARG A 187 -26.31 2.09 6.94
C ARG A 187 -25.26 1.52 5.99
N ASP A 188 -25.31 1.97 4.74
CA ASP A 188 -24.26 1.70 3.75
C ASP A 188 -23.14 2.74 3.91
N ILE A 189 -21.98 2.29 4.40
CA ILE A 189 -20.85 3.18 4.65
C ILE A 189 -20.18 3.65 3.35
N LYS A 190 -20.36 2.95 2.21
CA LYS A 190 -19.72 3.30 0.93
C LYS A 190 -20.04 4.73 0.53
N SER A 191 -21.30 5.11 0.68
CA SER A 191 -21.78 6.48 0.38
C SER A 191 -21.22 7.55 1.34
N ALA A 192 -20.72 7.14 2.50
CA ALA A 192 -20.25 8.03 3.56
C ALA A 192 -18.75 8.36 3.47
N ILE A 193 -17.94 7.54 2.79
CA ILE A 193 -16.47 7.61 2.82
C ILE A 193 -15.88 8.17 1.50
N SER A 194 -16.52 9.15 0.87
CA SER A 194 -15.97 9.73 -0.36
C SER A 194 -14.80 10.68 -0.09
N ALA A 195 -13.85 10.76 -1.04
CA ALA A 195 -12.72 11.68 -1.02
C ALA A 195 -13.14 13.14 -0.83
N ARG A 196 -14.33 13.51 -1.31
CA ARG A 196 -14.96 14.80 -1.04
C ARG A 196 -15.20 15.03 0.46
N LYS A 197 -15.79 14.05 1.14
CA LYS A 197 -16.09 14.10 2.58
C LYS A 197 -14.81 14.04 3.39
N LEU A 198 -13.86 13.20 2.97
CA LEU A 198 -12.52 13.11 3.52
C LEU A 198 -11.82 14.46 3.42
N ARG A 199 -11.72 15.09 2.24
CA ARG A 199 -11.08 16.41 2.07
C ARG A 199 -11.67 17.46 3.00
N LYS A 200 -13.00 17.57 3.07
CA LYS A 200 -13.67 18.56 3.93
C LYS A 200 -13.41 18.39 5.42
N ARG A 201 -13.26 17.15 5.91
CA ARG A 201 -13.07 16.85 7.34
C ARG A 201 -11.61 16.72 7.75
N ILE A 202 -10.77 16.20 6.87
CA ILE A 202 -9.36 15.92 7.15
C ILE A 202 -8.49 17.17 7.06
N ASP A 203 -8.84 18.12 6.17
CA ASP A 203 -8.20 19.45 6.12
C ASP A 203 -8.38 20.25 7.42
N ALA A 204 -9.33 19.89 8.29
CA ALA A 204 -9.54 20.58 9.55
C ALA A 204 -8.60 20.09 10.68
N THR A 205 -7.85 18.97 10.51
CA THR A 205 -7.13 18.33 11.63
C THR A 205 -5.98 17.37 11.21
N ASN A 206 -5.20 17.67 10.16
CA ASN A 206 -3.97 16.96 9.74
C ASN A 206 -4.01 15.41 9.81
N GLY A 207 -5.13 14.80 9.40
CA GLY A 207 -5.12 13.39 9.04
C GLY A 207 -4.48 13.20 7.68
N ILE A 208 -3.65 12.18 7.52
CA ILE A 208 -3.16 11.79 6.20
C ILE A 208 -3.87 10.50 5.86
N VAL A 209 -4.59 10.49 4.74
CA VAL A 209 -5.15 9.28 4.15
C VAL A 209 -4.28 8.93 2.97
N GLU A 210 -3.55 7.83 3.08
CA GLU A 210 -2.79 7.29 1.97
C GLU A 210 -3.72 6.52 1.03
N ILE A 211 -3.76 6.93 -0.24
CA ILE A 211 -4.56 6.28 -1.28
C ILE A 211 -3.60 5.55 -2.21
N TYR A 212 -3.81 4.25 -2.38
CA TYR A 212 -3.13 3.50 -3.43
C TYR A 212 -3.69 3.93 -4.80
N TYR A 213 -2.84 4.44 -5.68
CA TYR A 213 -3.28 5.04 -6.95
C TYR A 213 -2.74 4.36 -8.21
N TYR A 214 -1.89 3.34 -8.11
CA TYR A 214 -1.32 2.63 -9.28
C TYR A 214 -2.32 1.64 -9.87
N THR A 215 -3.46 2.14 -10.38
CA THR A 215 -4.58 1.30 -10.82
C THR A 215 -4.27 0.50 -12.09
N SER A 216 -3.34 0.94 -12.94
CA SER A 216 -2.84 0.15 -14.06
C SER A 216 -2.20 -1.16 -13.61
N VAL A 217 -1.37 -1.13 -12.56
CA VAL A 217 -0.72 -2.29 -11.94
C VAL A 217 -1.77 -3.28 -11.41
N LEU A 218 -2.82 -2.81 -10.74
CA LEU A 218 -3.89 -3.68 -10.24
C LEU A 218 -4.61 -4.40 -11.38
N ARG A 219 -4.89 -3.69 -12.48
CA ARG A 219 -5.52 -4.25 -13.67
C ARG A 219 -4.63 -5.27 -14.37
N GLU A 220 -3.32 -5.06 -14.44
CA GLU A 220 -2.39 -6.06 -14.97
C GLU A 220 -2.35 -7.33 -14.11
N ASN A 221 -2.39 -7.20 -12.77
CA ASN A 221 -2.52 -8.37 -11.89
C ASN A 221 -3.86 -9.12 -12.11
N LEU A 222 -4.95 -8.41 -12.42
CA LEU A 222 -6.22 -9.02 -12.78
C LEU A 222 -6.17 -9.72 -14.15
N MET A 223 -5.53 -9.12 -15.15
CA MET A 223 -5.34 -9.75 -16.46
C MET A 223 -4.46 -11.01 -16.35
N ALA A 224 -3.34 -10.93 -15.64
CA ALA A 224 -2.44 -12.07 -15.44
C ALA A 224 -3.12 -13.25 -14.71
N SER A 225 -4.11 -12.96 -13.86
CA SER A 225 -4.88 -13.97 -13.12
C SER A 225 -6.16 -14.44 -13.83
N GLN A 226 -6.49 -13.94 -15.03
CA GLN A 226 -7.69 -14.35 -15.77
C GLN A 226 -7.68 -15.84 -16.14
N ALA A 227 -6.52 -16.37 -16.55
CA ALA A 227 -6.38 -17.76 -17.00
C ALA A 227 -6.59 -18.82 -15.91
N LEU A 228 -6.80 -18.42 -14.65
CA LEU A 228 -7.05 -19.35 -13.55
C LEU A 228 -8.54 -19.70 -13.46
N HIS A 229 -8.89 -20.96 -13.74
CA HIS A 229 -10.28 -21.42 -13.67
C HIS A 229 -10.81 -21.70 -12.26
N SER A 230 -9.96 -21.69 -11.22
CA SER A 230 -10.39 -21.49 -9.81
C SER A 230 -9.17 -21.30 -8.90
N PRO A 231 -9.05 -20.18 -8.18
CA PRO A 231 -8.00 -19.99 -7.18
C PRO A 231 -8.41 -20.69 -5.88
N HIS A 232 -8.29 -22.02 -5.80
CA HIS A 232 -8.61 -22.75 -4.57
C HIS A 232 -7.55 -22.59 -3.46
N SER A 233 -6.34 -22.11 -3.78
CA SER A 233 -5.31 -21.80 -2.78
C SER A 233 -4.72 -20.39 -2.95
N PHE A 234 -4.42 -19.76 -1.81
CA PHE A 234 -3.82 -18.43 -1.72
C PHE A 234 -2.48 -18.37 -2.47
N ASP A 235 -1.66 -19.42 -2.32
CA ASP A 235 -0.33 -19.54 -2.93
C ASP A 235 -0.41 -19.57 -4.46
N HIS A 236 -1.39 -20.30 -5.01
CA HIS A 236 -1.59 -20.37 -6.46
C HIS A 236 -2.01 -19.02 -7.04
N SER A 237 -2.72 -18.20 -6.25
CA SER A 237 -3.07 -16.83 -6.63
C SER A 237 -1.83 -15.93 -6.70
N ILE A 238 -0.87 -16.11 -5.78
CA ILE A 238 0.39 -15.36 -5.75
C ILE A 238 1.30 -15.77 -6.91
N SER A 239 1.46 -17.07 -7.19
CA SER A 239 2.25 -17.53 -8.34
C SER A 239 1.72 -16.97 -9.67
N ALA A 240 0.40 -16.86 -9.79
CA ALA A 240 -0.26 -16.36 -10.98
C ALA A 240 -0.20 -14.84 -11.16
N GLY A 241 -0.57 -14.08 -10.13
CA GLY A 241 -0.83 -12.64 -10.23
C GLY A 241 -0.09 -11.80 -9.21
N ASN A 242 0.98 -12.32 -8.57
CA ASN A 242 1.82 -11.68 -7.54
C ASN A 242 1.11 -11.37 -6.22
N ILE A 243 -0.20 -11.12 -6.26
CA ILE A 243 -1.09 -10.89 -5.13
C ILE A 243 -2.42 -11.64 -5.37
N PRO A 244 -3.12 -12.05 -4.30
CA PRO A 244 -4.46 -12.63 -4.39
C PRO A 244 -5.43 -11.76 -5.20
N ARG A 245 -6.18 -12.36 -6.13
CA ARG A 245 -7.07 -11.67 -7.08
C ARG A 245 -8.12 -10.75 -6.43
N GLN A 246 -8.60 -11.11 -5.25
CA GLN A 246 -9.58 -10.31 -4.51
C GLN A 246 -9.03 -8.95 -4.05
N ILE A 247 -7.73 -8.86 -3.74
CA ILE A 247 -7.07 -7.62 -3.28
C ILE A 247 -7.14 -6.51 -4.36
N PRO A 248 -6.71 -6.72 -5.62
CA PRO A 248 -6.87 -5.70 -6.66
C PRO A 248 -8.33 -5.40 -7.00
N LEU A 249 -9.26 -6.35 -6.89
CA LEU A 249 -10.70 -6.08 -7.05
C LEU A 249 -11.19 -5.10 -5.98
N GLU A 250 -10.95 -5.40 -4.70
CA GLU A 250 -11.33 -4.53 -3.59
C GLU A 250 -10.64 -3.17 -3.63
N ALA A 251 -9.36 -3.12 -4.00
CA ALA A 251 -8.62 -1.86 -4.13
C ALA A 251 -9.17 -0.98 -5.26
N LEU A 252 -9.42 -1.55 -6.45
CA LEU A 252 -10.01 -0.82 -7.58
C LEU A 252 -11.42 -0.33 -7.25
N ASP A 253 -12.24 -1.18 -6.63
CA ASP A 253 -13.60 -0.82 -6.22
C ASP A 253 -13.59 0.26 -5.14
N SER A 254 -12.71 0.16 -4.14
CA SER A 254 -12.52 1.19 -3.10
C SER A 254 -12.17 2.55 -3.71
N VAL A 255 -11.21 2.59 -4.64
CA VAL A 255 -10.81 3.84 -5.28
C VAL A 255 -11.97 4.42 -6.12
N ARG A 256 -12.62 3.61 -6.96
CA ARG A 256 -13.55 4.13 -7.97
C ARG A 256 -15.02 4.21 -7.53
N GLN A 257 -15.47 3.34 -6.64
CA GLN A 257 -16.86 3.31 -6.18
C GLN A 257 -17.05 4.03 -4.85
N ILE A 258 -16.06 3.97 -3.96
CA ILE A 258 -16.17 4.54 -2.61
C ILE A 258 -15.50 5.91 -2.52
N LEU A 259 -14.19 5.98 -2.79
CA LEU A 259 -13.43 7.22 -2.62
C LEU A 259 -13.76 8.25 -3.69
N PHE A 260 -13.77 7.85 -4.96
CA PHE A 260 -14.09 8.75 -6.07
C PHE A 260 -15.31 8.23 -6.83
N PRO A 261 -16.54 8.35 -6.31
CA PRO A 261 -17.74 7.90 -7.01
C PRO A 261 -17.98 8.67 -8.32
N PHE A 262 -18.97 8.25 -9.11
CA PHE A 262 -19.22 8.76 -10.47
C PHE A 262 -19.82 10.18 -10.55
N ASP A 263 -19.86 10.94 -9.46
CA ASP A 263 -20.34 12.32 -9.48
C ASP A 263 -19.31 13.31 -10.07
N SER A 264 -19.80 14.46 -10.55
CA SER A 264 -18.96 15.47 -11.21
C SER A 264 -17.86 16.02 -10.32
N GLU A 265 -18.12 16.19 -9.03
CA GLU A 265 -17.15 16.76 -8.07
C GLU A 265 -16.04 15.75 -7.76
N SER A 266 -16.39 14.49 -7.47
CA SER A 266 -15.40 13.42 -7.25
C SER A 266 -14.52 13.18 -8.48
N ASN A 267 -15.11 13.19 -9.69
CA ASN A 267 -14.33 13.09 -10.93
C ASN A 267 -13.39 14.30 -11.12
N GLN A 268 -13.81 15.51 -10.75
CA GLN A 268 -12.95 16.69 -10.81
C GLN A 268 -11.77 16.59 -9.84
N ILE A 269 -12.02 16.10 -8.61
CA ILE A 269 -10.95 15.85 -7.63
C ILE A 269 -9.95 14.84 -8.20
N LEU A 270 -10.43 13.73 -8.76
CA LEU A 270 -9.56 12.69 -9.33
C LEU A 270 -8.72 13.21 -10.51
N ARG A 271 -9.33 13.99 -11.43
CA ARG A 271 -8.59 14.66 -12.53
C ARG A 271 -7.52 15.62 -12.02
N ASN A 272 -7.80 16.34 -10.94
CA ASN A 272 -6.82 17.23 -10.31
C ASN A 272 -5.66 16.42 -9.71
N LEU A 273 -5.94 15.30 -9.05
CA LEU A 273 -4.88 14.42 -8.51
C LEU A 273 -4.01 13.81 -9.61
N VAL A 274 -4.60 13.40 -10.73
CA VAL A 274 -3.85 12.89 -11.89
C VAL A 274 -2.96 13.97 -12.50
N SER A 275 -3.48 15.19 -12.64
CA SER A 275 -2.72 16.28 -13.28
C SER A 275 -1.70 16.97 -12.36
N LYS A 276 -1.92 16.99 -11.04
CA LYS A 276 -1.08 17.73 -10.09
C LYS A 276 -0.24 16.85 -9.16
N GLU A 277 -0.74 15.67 -8.78
CA GLU A 277 -0.15 14.82 -7.74
C GLU A 277 0.37 13.47 -8.30
N SER A 278 0.57 13.39 -9.62
CA SER A 278 1.10 12.20 -10.32
C SER A 278 0.30 10.91 -10.09
N PHE A 279 -0.99 11.01 -9.79
CA PHE A 279 -1.86 9.83 -9.78
C PHE A 279 -1.87 9.17 -11.16
N ASP A 280 -2.01 7.85 -11.18
CA ASP A 280 -2.03 7.07 -12.41
C ASP A 280 -3.19 7.53 -13.29
N PRO A 281 -2.95 7.95 -14.55
CA PRO A 281 -4.00 8.32 -15.48
C PRO A 281 -5.04 7.22 -15.70
N ASP A 282 -4.67 5.95 -15.51
CA ASP A 282 -5.58 4.81 -15.60
C ASP A 282 -6.70 4.88 -14.53
N CYS A 283 -6.57 5.68 -13.47
CA CYS A 283 -7.62 5.92 -12.46
C CYS A 283 -8.89 6.53 -13.09
N LEU A 284 -8.76 7.27 -14.19
CA LEU A 284 -9.87 7.90 -14.89
C LEU A 284 -10.66 6.93 -15.78
N LYS A 285 -10.18 5.69 -15.96
CA LYS A 285 -10.88 4.69 -16.78
C LYS A 285 -11.99 4.01 -16.01
N TYR A 286 -13.14 3.88 -16.68
CA TYR A 286 -14.38 3.34 -16.10
C TYR A 286 -14.56 1.85 -16.32
N ASP A 287 -13.81 1.26 -17.25
CA ASP A 287 -13.98 -0.14 -17.62
C ASP A 287 -13.32 -1.05 -16.58
N SER A 288 -14.13 -1.61 -15.70
CA SER A 288 -13.74 -2.72 -14.81
C SER A 288 -14.27 -4.07 -15.31
N ALA A 289 -15.23 -4.06 -16.25
CA ALA A 289 -15.92 -5.25 -16.72
C ALA A 289 -14.96 -6.19 -17.45
N ILE A 290 -14.07 -5.64 -18.28
CA ILE A 290 -13.07 -6.44 -19.02
C ILE A 290 -12.10 -7.22 -18.13
N TYR A 291 -11.99 -6.88 -16.85
CA TYR A 291 -11.07 -7.49 -15.91
C TYR A 291 -11.74 -8.52 -14.99
N ARG A 292 -13.08 -8.50 -14.86
CA ARG A 292 -13.85 -9.34 -13.94
C ARG A 292 -14.17 -10.71 -14.56
N LYS A 293 -14.25 -11.74 -13.73
CA LYS A 293 -14.78 -13.08 -14.07
C LYS A 293 -16.27 -13.14 -13.77
N GLU A 294 -16.92 -14.16 -14.32
CA GLU A 294 -18.27 -14.53 -13.93
C GLU A 294 -18.35 -14.72 -12.41
N GLY A 295 -19.32 -14.08 -11.76
CA GLY A 295 -19.47 -14.07 -10.30
C GLY A 295 -18.69 -12.98 -9.56
N GLU A 296 -17.87 -12.16 -10.23
CA GLU A 296 -17.13 -11.03 -9.62
C GLU A 296 -17.82 -9.67 -9.83
N GLU A 297 -19.13 -9.68 -10.06
CA GLU A 297 -19.93 -8.48 -10.35
C GLU A 297 -20.10 -7.59 -9.10
N GLU A 298 -20.33 -8.21 -7.95
CA GLU A 298 -20.41 -7.54 -6.65
C GLU A 298 -19.12 -7.80 -5.85
N VAL A 299 -18.43 -6.72 -5.48
CA VAL A 299 -17.19 -6.82 -4.70
C VAL A 299 -17.51 -6.95 -3.22
N THR A 300 -17.14 -8.10 -2.65
CA THR A 300 -17.13 -8.36 -1.20
C THR A 300 -15.83 -7.87 -0.56
N TYR A 301 -15.89 -7.23 0.60
CA TYR A 301 -14.71 -6.67 1.25
C TYR A 301 -14.15 -7.57 2.33
N SER A 302 -13.25 -8.47 1.92
CA SER A 302 -12.52 -9.37 2.79
C SER A 302 -11.20 -8.77 3.30
N TYR A 303 -10.57 -7.87 2.55
CA TYR A 303 -9.23 -7.35 2.87
C TYR A 303 -9.24 -5.87 3.29
N PHE A 304 -9.99 -5.04 2.57
CA PHE A 304 -10.05 -3.59 2.82
C PHE A 304 -11.20 -3.18 3.74
N GLY A 305 -12.11 -4.10 4.06
CA GLY A 305 -13.34 -3.73 4.78
C GLY A 305 -13.10 -3.12 6.15
N THR A 306 -12.20 -3.70 6.94
CA THR A 306 -11.81 -3.13 8.24
C THR A 306 -11.22 -1.73 8.10
N ARG A 307 -10.36 -1.49 7.08
CA ARG A 307 -9.76 -0.17 6.84
C ARG A 307 -10.81 0.87 6.44
N LEU A 308 -11.81 0.47 5.65
CA LEU A 308 -12.91 1.33 5.23
C LEU A 308 -13.85 1.66 6.41
N ILE A 309 -14.11 0.69 7.29
CA ILE A 309 -14.87 0.91 8.53
C ILE A 309 -14.12 1.88 9.45
N GLN A 310 -12.82 1.68 9.67
CA GLN A 310 -12.01 2.61 10.46
C GLN A 310 -12.02 4.03 9.88
N LEU A 311 -11.98 4.14 8.55
CA LEU A 311 -12.07 5.43 7.87
C LEU A 311 -13.45 6.09 8.02
N PHE A 312 -14.52 5.28 8.05
CA PHE A 312 -15.87 5.74 8.35
C PHE A 312 -16.02 6.20 9.80
N GLU A 313 -15.52 5.42 10.76
CA GLU A 313 -15.53 5.74 12.18
C GLU A 313 -14.77 7.05 12.44
N GLU A 314 -13.55 7.19 11.88
CA GLU A 314 -12.76 8.42 11.98
C GLU A 314 -13.44 9.60 11.28
N LEU A 315 -14.26 9.35 10.25
CA LEU A 315 -15.09 10.39 9.67
C LEU A 315 -16.22 10.77 10.62
N GLU A 316 -16.93 9.84 11.25
CA GLU A 316 -18.07 10.12 12.14
C GLU A 316 -17.65 10.76 13.47
N ASP A 317 -16.62 10.21 14.11
CA ASP A 317 -16.03 10.69 15.37
C ASP A 317 -14.51 10.85 15.21
N PRO A 318 -14.02 12.01 14.74
CA PRO A 318 -12.62 12.20 14.45
C PRO A 318 -11.79 12.15 15.73
N SER A 319 -10.76 11.31 15.73
CA SER A 319 -9.80 11.25 16.83
C SER A 319 -9.22 12.64 17.09
N PRO A 320 -9.15 13.10 18.36
CA PRO A 320 -8.62 14.41 18.66
C PRO A 320 -7.13 14.46 18.35
N ARG A 321 -6.77 15.25 17.34
CA ARG A 321 -5.40 15.41 16.86
C ARG A 321 -4.79 16.72 17.37
N GLY A 322 -3.50 16.71 17.68
CA GLY A 322 -2.76 17.85 18.23
C GLY A 322 -2.74 17.96 19.76
N LEU A 323 -1.87 18.83 20.28
CA LEU A 323 -1.72 19.07 21.73
C LEU A 323 -3.02 19.60 22.36
N LEU A 324 -3.77 20.44 21.65
CA LEU A 324 -5.04 21.00 22.12
C LEU A 324 -6.15 19.94 22.15
N GLY A 325 -6.27 19.08 21.14
CA GLY A 325 -7.25 17.99 21.13
C GLY A 325 -7.00 16.97 22.25
N LYS A 326 -5.73 16.58 22.45
CA LYS A 326 -5.31 15.73 23.58
C LYS A 326 -5.54 16.43 24.92
N TRP A 327 -5.35 17.75 24.99
CA TRP A 327 -5.63 18.54 26.20
C TRP A 327 -7.13 18.66 26.51
N PHE A 328 -7.97 18.79 25.49
CA PHE A 328 -9.43 18.77 25.65
C PHE A 328 -9.94 17.39 26.11
N GLN A 329 -9.37 16.29 25.60
CA GLN A 329 -9.65 14.95 26.12
C GLN A 329 -9.18 14.76 27.57
N LEU A 330 -8.02 15.32 27.92
CA LEU A 330 -7.54 15.30 29.31
C LEU A 330 -8.46 16.10 30.26
N LYS A 331 -9.15 17.13 29.76
CA LYS A 331 -10.15 17.91 30.53
C LYS A 331 -11.57 17.35 30.53
N SER A 332 -11.96 16.51 29.56
CA SER A 332 -13.31 15.97 29.46
C SER A 332 -13.54 14.65 30.21
N GLY A 333 -12.50 14.09 30.85
CA GLY A 333 -12.62 12.88 31.65
C GLY A 333 -13.58 13.07 32.83
N ALA A 334 -14.58 12.18 32.96
CA ALA A 334 -15.58 12.16 34.03
C ALA A 334 -15.04 12.33 35.47
N ARG A 335 -13.74 12.07 35.69
CA ARG A 335 -13.03 12.37 36.94
C ARG A 335 -12.99 13.86 37.29
N TYR A 336 -12.89 14.78 36.33
CA TYR A 336 -12.85 16.23 36.61
C TYR A 336 -14.22 16.81 36.96
N VAL A 337 -15.30 16.30 36.38
CA VAL A 337 -16.67 16.69 36.79
C VAL A 337 -16.94 16.27 38.23
N MET A 338 -16.47 15.07 38.62
CA MET A 338 -16.51 14.59 40.00
C MET A 338 -15.58 15.39 40.94
N MET A 339 -14.41 15.82 40.46
CA MET A 339 -13.47 16.63 41.25
C MET A 339 -13.96 18.08 41.43
N ALA A 340 -14.60 18.67 40.41
CA ALA A 340 -15.19 20.01 40.47
C ALA A 340 -16.39 20.06 41.43
N THR A 341 -17.23 19.02 41.44
CA THR A 341 -18.29 18.88 42.45
C THR A 341 -17.72 18.72 43.85
N HIS A 342 -16.61 17.98 44.02
CA HIS A 342 -15.96 17.83 45.33
C HIS A 342 -15.38 19.16 45.87
N ILE A 343 -14.74 19.96 45.00
CA ILE A 343 -14.22 21.28 45.37
C ILE A 343 -15.38 22.22 45.71
N GLY A 344 -16.46 22.23 44.93
CA GLY A 344 -17.65 23.03 45.21
C GLY A 344 -18.29 22.71 46.56
N VAL A 345 -18.42 21.41 46.89
CA VAL A 345 -18.92 20.96 48.19
C VAL A 345 -18.00 21.40 49.34
N THR A 346 -16.68 21.31 49.14
CA THR A 346 -15.71 21.73 50.17
C THR A 346 -15.79 23.23 50.44
N ILE A 347 -15.89 24.06 49.39
CA ILE A 347 -16.07 25.51 49.53
C ILE A 347 -17.39 25.84 50.24
N ALA A 348 -18.48 25.15 49.90
CA ALA A 348 -19.77 25.35 50.56
C ALA A 348 -19.73 25.02 52.07
N ILE A 349 -19.02 23.96 52.46
CA ILE A 349 -18.82 23.60 53.87
C ILE A 349 -18.02 24.68 54.61
N ILE A 350 -16.92 25.14 54.02
CA ILE A 350 -16.06 26.18 54.62
C ILE A 350 -16.85 27.49 54.79
N LEU A 351 -17.60 27.90 53.77
CA LEU A 351 -18.45 29.09 53.84
C LEU A 351 -19.59 28.93 54.86
N GLY A 352 -20.16 27.74 54.99
CA GLY A 352 -21.16 27.44 56.01
C GLY A 352 -20.60 27.55 57.44
N ILE A 353 -19.40 27.02 57.68
CA ILE A 353 -18.72 27.11 58.98
C ILE A 353 -18.34 28.56 59.29
N LEU A 354 -17.79 29.30 58.32
CA LEU A 354 -17.45 30.72 58.49
C LEU A 354 -18.70 31.58 58.73
N GLY A 355 -19.81 31.29 58.05
CA GLY A 355 -21.09 31.95 58.26
C GLY A 355 -21.67 31.71 59.66
N LEU A 356 -21.52 30.48 60.19
CA LEU A 356 -21.88 30.17 61.58
C LEU A 356 -20.99 30.93 62.58
N ALA A 357 -19.69 31.04 62.32
CA ALA A 357 -18.77 31.78 63.18
C ALA A 357 -19.09 33.28 63.21
N VAL A 358 -19.42 33.89 62.07
CA VAL A 358 -19.85 35.29 61.99
C VAL A 358 -21.24 35.52 62.58
N GLY A 359 -22.10 34.50 62.64
CA GLY A 359 -23.42 34.61 63.29
C GLY A 359 -23.40 34.44 64.82
N ILE A 360 -22.30 33.98 65.40
CA ILE A 360 -22.12 33.79 66.86
C ILE A 360 -21.46 35.01 67.53
N PHE A 361 -20.67 35.77 66.77
CA PHE A 361 -20.12 37.07 67.18
C PHE A 361 -21.01 38.22 66.70
#